data_AF-A0A0M9GMS5-F1
#
_entry.id   AF-A0A0M9GMS5-F1
#
_cell.length_a   1.000
_cell.length_b   1.000
_cell.length_c   1.000
_cell.angle_alpha   90.00
_cell.angle_beta   90.00
_cell.angle_gamma   90.00
#
_symmetry.space_group_name_H-M   'P 1'
#
loop_
_entity.id
_entity.type
_entity.pdbx_description
1 polymer ?
#
loop_
_entity_poly.entity_id
_entity_poly.type
_entity_poly.pdbx_seq_one_letter_code
_entity_poly.pdbx_strand_id
1 'polypeptide(L)'
;MNSSPDISTKLLDWYDVHARELPWRVSPKDLALGILPDPYRVWMSEIMLQQTTVATVKDYFSKFTAKWPNIAALSSASEDEVLRAWAGLGYYSRARNLKKCADMVVTSHDGHFPADVQALKALPGIGDYTAAAIASIAFDIPAAVMDGNVERVFSRLFTIETPLPAAKPIIKAKVAETLSQTRPGDFAQATMDLGATICTPKKPACMHCPVRENCKALEKSDPELFPYKLAKKEKPKRVGAAFVATSPSGDILLEQRPSSGLLASMTQVPTTGWNSRQDGDTNVHAAPFNAKWKNCGTIRHVFTHFELELTVWHAENVRSDGQNYWWATRENISEEALPTVMKKVISCAIPELFQKQ
;
A
#
# COMPACT_ATOMS: atom_id res chain seq x y z
N MET A 1 -8.99 -8.31 45.53
CA MET A 1 -7.86 -8.87 44.76
C MET A 1 -7.56 -7.87 43.66
N ASN A 2 -6.33 -7.34 43.64
CA ASN A 2 -5.91 -6.20 42.82
C ASN A 2 -6.23 -6.41 41.33
N SER A 3 -7.27 -5.75 40.83
CA SER A 3 -7.53 -5.65 39.39
C SER A 3 -6.46 -4.74 38.80
N SER A 4 -5.47 -5.34 38.15
CA SER A 4 -4.57 -4.58 37.26
C SER A 4 -5.44 -3.74 36.32
N PRO A 5 -5.15 -2.45 36.09
CA PRO A 5 -6.00 -1.62 35.25
C PRO A 5 -6.12 -2.23 33.85
N ASP A 6 -7.32 -2.13 33.28
CA ASP A 6 -7.64 -2.66 31.95
C ASP A 6 -6.69 -2.10 30.89
N ILE A 7 -6.16 -2.97 30.03
CA ILE A 7 -5.24 -2.61 28.94
C ILE A 7 -5.87 -1.55 28.04
N SER A 8 -7.19 -1.67 27.82
CA SER A 8 -7.97 -0.73 27.01
C SER A 8 -7.92 0.68 27.58
N THR A 9 -8.23 0.83 28.87
CA THR A 9 -8.19 2.11 29.58
C THR A 9 -6.81 2.75 29.52
N LYS A 10 -5.74 2.02 29.90
CA LYS A 10 -4.37 2.56 29.87
C LYS A 10 -3.94 3.03 28.48
N LEU A 11 -4.38 2.31 27.44
CA LEU A 11 -4.07 2.65 26.06
C LEU A 11 -4.82 3.90 25.59
N LEU A 12 -6.10 4.02 25.95
CA LEU A 12 -6.93 5.19 25.63
C LEU A 12 -6.46 6.45 26.38
N ASP A 13 -6.12 6.34 27.66
CA ASP A 13 -5.57 7.46 28.45
C ASP A 13 -4.28 8.01 27.82
N TRP A 14 -3.41 7.10 27.36
CA TRP A 14 -2.21 7.49 26.62
C TRP A 14 -2.56 8.15 25.27
N TYR A 15 -3.53 7.62 24.55
CA TYR A 15 -3.95 8.15 23.26
C TYR A 15 -4.54 9.56 23.37
N ASP A 16 -5.31 9.84 24.41
CA ASP A 16 -5.92 11.17 24.65
C ASP A 16 -4.88 12.30 24.75
N VAL A 17 -3.67 11.96 25.17
CA VAL A 17 -2.55 12.90 25.29
C VAL A 17 -1.62 12.85 24.08
N HIS A 18 -1.39 11.67 23.50
CA HIS A 18 -0.32 11.41 22.53
C HIS A 18 -0.80 11.09 21.11
N ALA A 19 -2.09 11.17 20.83
CA ALA A 19 -2.64 10.94 19.50
C ALA A 19 -1.91 11.77 18.45
N ARG A 20 -1.47 11.12 17.37
CA ARG A 20 -0.78 11.81 16.27
C ARG A 20 -1.77 12.64 15.45
N GLU A 21 -1.39 13.88 15.18
CA GLU A 21 -2.10 14.74 14.25
C GLU A 21 -1.80 14.31 12.80
N LEU A 22 -2.84 13.83 12.10
CA LEU A 22 -2.78 13.40 10.71
C LEU A 22 -3.98 13.98 9.94
N PRO A 23 -3.83 14.37 8.66
CA PRO A 23 -4.88 15.08 7.90
C PRO A 23 -6.23 14.34 7.75
N TRP A 24 -6.23 13.03 7.95
CA TRP A 24 -7.38 12.14 7.85
C TRP A 24 -7.95 11.72 9.21
N ARG A 25 -7.33 12.12 10.32
CA ARG A 25 -7.77 11.79 11.67
C ARG A 25 -8.52 12.97 12.28
N VAL A 26 -9.52 12.62 13.08
CA VAL A 26 -10.10 13.50 14.08
C VAL A 26 -9.43 13.12 15.41
N SER A 27 -8.92 14.10 16.15
CA SER A 27 -8.25 13.83 17.42
C SER A 27 -9.28 13.46 18.51
N PRO A 28 -8.87 12.79 19.60
CA PRO A 28 -9.76 12.58 20.75
C PRO A 28 -10.36 13.88 21.30
N LYS A 29 -9.61 14.99 21.23
CA LYS A 29 -10.10 16.32 21.63
C LYS A 29 -11.19 16.83 20.71
N ASP A 30 -11.02 16.67 19.40
CA ASP A 30 -12.01 17.09 18.40
C ASP A 30 -13.27 16.21 18.47
N LEU A 31 -13.11 14.90 18.68
CA LEU A 31 -14.21 13.96 18.94
C LEU A 31 -15.04 14.40 20.15
N ALA A 32 -14.38 14.78 21.26
CA ALA A 32 -15.06 15.27 22.45
C ALA A 32 -15.83 16.60 22.22
N LEU A 33 -15.47 17.34 21.17
CA LEU A 33 -16.19 18.54 20.72
C LEU A 33 -17.31 18.23 19.70
N GLY A 34 -17.56 16.95 19.41
CA GLY A 34 -18.59 16.50 18.47
C GLY A 34 -18.17 16.54 16.99
N ILE A 35 -16.88 16.74 16.69
CA ILE A 35 -16.36 16.59 15.33
C ILE A 35 -16.27 15.09 15.06
N LEU A 36 -17.00 14.60 14.05
CA LEU A 36 -17.01 13.18 13.72
C LEU A 36 -16.05 12.86 12.57
N PRO A 37 -15.42 11.66 12.55
CA PRO A 37 -14.59 11.24 11.45
C PRO A 37 -15.44 11.01 10.20
N ASP A 38 -15.06 11.65 9.09
CA ASP A 38 -15.72 11.45 7.80
C ASP A 38 -15.34 10.06 7.21
N PRO A 39 -16.30 9.14 7.00
CA PRO A 39 -16.03 7.83 6.42
C PRO A 39 -15.29 7.88 5.08
N TYR A 40 -15.56 8.88 4.24
CA TYR A 40 -14.87 9.05 2.95
C TYR A 40 -13.37 9.32 3.15
N ARG A 41 -13.03 10.22 4.09
CA ARG A 41 -11.65 10.57 4.42
C ARG A 41 -10.92 9.42 5.09
N VAL A 42 -11.58 8.73 6.02
CA VAL A 42 -11.03 7.54 6.69
C VAL A 42 -10.72 6.46 5.64
N TRP A 43 -11.70 6.06 4.84
CA TRP A 43 -11.52 5.06 3.78
C TRP A 43 -10.40 5.43 2.80
N MET A 44 -10.38 6.67 2.30
CA MET A 44 -9.35 7.12 1.38
C MET A 44 -7.95 6.99 1.97
N SER A 45 -7.77 7.40 3.23
CA SER A 45 -6.48 7.27 3.92
C SER A 45 -6.07 5.80 4.10
N GLU A 46 -7.00 4.93 4.47
CA GLU A 46 -6.73 3.50 4.66
C GLU A 46 -6.32 2.81 3.36
N ILE A 47 -6.93 3.15 2.23
CA ILE A 47 -6.50 2.65 0.92
C ILE A 47 -5.10 3.17 0.56
N MET A 48 -4.83 4.45 0.80
CA MET A 48 -3.51 5.04 0.52
C MET A 48 -2.40 4.44 1.39
N LEU A 49 -2.67 4.15 2.67
CA LEU A 49 -1.69 3.62 3.63
C LEU A 49 -1.33 2.15 3.39
N GLN A 50 -2.06 1.42 2.54
CA GLN A 50 -1.69 0.07 2.15
C GLN A 50 -0.30 0.04 1.52
N GLN A 51 0.67 -0.57 2.21
CA GLN A 51 2.07 -0.70 1.76
C GLN A 51 2.72 0.65 1.38
N THR A 52 2.24 1.76 1.95
CA THR A 52 2.77 3.11 1.71
C THR A 52 2.99 3.81 3.04
N THR A 53 4.05 4.62 3.17
CA THR A 53 4.37 5.27 4.44
C THR A 53 3.47 6.47 4.72
N VAL A 54 3.23 6.77 6.01
CA VAL A 54 2.45 7.95 6.43
C VAL A 54 3.01 9.25 5.84
N ALA A 55 4.34 9.41 5.82
CA ALA A 55 4.99 10.61 5.30
C ALA A 55 4.66 10.83 3.82
N THR A 56 4.71 9.77 3.00
CA THR A 56 4.32 9.83 1.59
C THR A 56 2.82 10.14 1.43
N VAL A 57 1.96 9.52 2.24
CA VAL A 57 0.51 9.64 2.10
C VAL A 57 -0.01 11.04 2.45
N LYS A 58 0.62 11.77 3.38
CA LYS A 58 0.18 13.12 3.81
C LYS A 58 -0.07 14.07 2.63
N ASP A 59 0.90 14.22 1.73
CA ASP A 59 0.80 15.16 0.61
C ASP A 59 -0.24 14.69 -0.42
N TYR A 60 -0.27 13.39 -0.72
CA TYR A 60 -1.24 12.82 -1.65
C TYR A 60 -2.66 12.95 -1.12
N PHE A 61 -2.89 12.63 0.14
CA PHE A 61 -4.20 12.73 0.77
C PHE A 61 -4.76 14.16 0.72
N SER A 62 -3.94 15.16 1.06
CA SER A 62 -4.33 16.57 0.99
C SER A 62 -4.69 17.00 -0.44
N LYS A 63 -3.88 16.61 -1.44
CA LYS A 63 -4.17 16.92 -2.86
C LYS A 63 -5.43 16.21 -3.36
N PHE A 64 -5.61 14.93 -3.02
CA PHE A 64 -6.78 14.15 -3.41
C PHE A 64 -8.07 14.70 -2.82
N THR A 65 -8.08 14.98 -1.51
CA THR A 65 -9.28 15.49 -0.83
C THR A 65 -9.56 16.95 -1.17
N ALA A 66 -8.57 17.75 -1.58
CA ALA A 66 -8.82 19.06 -2.16
C ALA A 66 -9.45 18.97 -3.56
N LYS A 67 -8.98 18.04 -4.40
CA LYS A 67 -9.49 17.85 -5.76
C LYS A 67 -10.88 17.19 -5.78
N TRP A 68 -11.09 16.20 -4.91
CA TRP A 68 -12.33 15.45 -4.75
C TRP A 68 -12.77 15.52 -3.29
N PRO A 69 -13.51 16.55 -2.89
CA PRO A 69 -13.85 16.79 -1.48
C PRO A 69 -14.84 15.78 -0.89
N ASN A 70 -15.57 15.05 -1.71
CA ASN A 70 -16.52 14.02 -1.27
C ASN A 70 -16.56 12.84 -2.26
N ILE A 71 -17.27 11.78 -1.87
CA ILE A 71 -17.37 10.55 -2.66
C ILE A 71 -18.04 10.77 -4.03
N ALA A 72 -19.01 11.68 -4.13
CA ALA A 72 -19.69 12.00 -5.39
C ALA A 72 -18.73 12.68 -6.37
N ALA A 73 -17.87 13.59 -5.90
CA ALA A 73 -16.84 14.22 -6.72
C ALA A 73 -15.82 13.20 -7.23
N LEU A 74 -15.38 12.26 -6.39
CA LEU A 74 -14.46 11.20 -6.79
C LEU A 74 -15.10 10.22 -7.77
N SER A 75 -16.37 9.84 -7.55
CA SER A 75 -17.13 8.96 -8.44
C SER A 75 -17.37 9.61 -9.81
N SER A 76 -17.52 10.93 -9.86
CA SER A 76 -17.72 11.66 -11.13
C SER A 76 -16.44 11.82 -11.96
N ALA A 77 -15.26 11.60 -11.36
CA ALA A 77 -13.97 11.70 -12.06
C ALA A 77 -13.79 10.57 -13.08
N SER A 78 -13.00 10.78 -14.13
CA SER A 78 -12.60 9.67 -15.00
C SER A 78 -11.55 8.78 -14.33
N GLU A 79 -11.46 7.50 -14.74
CA GLU A 79 -10.42 6.59 -14.25
C GLU A 79 -9.01 7.16 -14.50
N ASP A 80 -8.78 7.76 -15.68
CA ASP A 80 -7.50 8.35 -16.05
C ASP A 80 -7.10 9.53 -15.17
N GLU A 81 -8.06 10.36 -14.74
CA GLU A 81 -7.78 11.43 -13.78
C GLU A 81 -7.35 10.90 -12.41
N VAL A 82 -8.02 9.83 -11.94
CA VAL A 82 -7.68 9.19 -10.66
C VAL A 82 -6.32 8.52 -10.75
N LEU A 83 -6.01 7.82 -11.84
CA LEU A 83 -4.72 7.17 -12.07
C LEU A 83 -3.57 8.18 -12.15
N ARG A 84 -3.77 9.31 -12.85
CA ARG A 84 -2.78 10.41 -12.90
C ARG A 84 -2.53 11.01 -11.53
N ALA A 85 -3.59 11.28 -10.75
CA ALA A 85 -3.42 11.79 -9.38
C ALA A 85 -2.71 10.77 -8.48
N TRP A 86 -2.95 9.47 -8.68
CA TRP A 86 -2.32 8.39 -7.91
C TRP A 86 -0.85 8.12 -8.29
N ALA A 87 -0.37 8.73 -9.38
CA ALA A 87 0.96 8.46 -9.90
C ALA A 87 2.03 8.72 -8.83
N GLY A 88 2.87 7.70 -8.57
CA GLY A 88 3.90 7.73 -7.54
C GLY A 88 3.55 7.03 -6.21
N LEU A 89 2.27 6.76 -5.91
CA LEU A 89 1.88 5.97 -4.72
C LEU A 89 2.10 4.45 -4.91
N GLY A 90 2.27 4.00 -6.15
CA GLY A 90 2.41 2.57 -6.48
C GLY A 90 1.14 1.76 -6.27
N TYR A 91 1.17 0.48 -6.66
CA TYR A 91 0.03 -0.45 -6.59
C TYR A 91 -1.26 0.15 -7.20
N TYR A 92 -1.24 0.45 -8.50
CA TYR A 92 -2.33 1.13 -9.21
C TYR A 92 -3.67 0.38 -9.21
N SER A 93 -3.66 -0.93 -8.90
CA SER A 93 -4.91 -1.65 -8.61
C SER A 93 -5.70 -1.04 -7.45
N ARG A 94 -5.03 -0.41 -6.48
CA ARG A 94 -5.69 0.35 -5.40
C ARG A 94 -6.45 1.54 -5.93
N ALA A 95 -5.87 2.32 -6.84
CA ALA A 95 -6.52 3.47 -7.46
C ALA A 95 -7.78 3.05 -8.25
N ARG A 96 -7.68 1.97 -9.03
CA ARG A 96 -8.83 1.44 -9.79
C ARG A 96 -9.92 0.92 -8.87
N ASN A 97 -9.56 0.15 -7.85
CA ASN A 97 -10.54 -0.33 -6.87
C ASN A 97 -11.15 0.83 -6.08
N LEU A 98 -10.36 1.86 -5.76
CA LEU A 98 -10.82 3.08 -5.11
C LEU A 98 -11.89 3.78 -5.96
N LYS A 99 -11.67 3.94 -7.26
CA LYS A 99 -12.67 4.50 -8.17
C LYS A 99 -13.93 3.63 -8.25
N LYS A 100 -13.77 2.32 -8.49
CA LYS A 100 -14.90 1.37 -8.54
C LYS A 100 -15.71 1.35 -7.25
N CYS A 101 -15.04 1.46 -6.10
CA CYS A 101 -15.69 1.56 -4.80
C CYS A 101 -16.44 2.88 -4.65
N ALA A 102 -15.87 4.00 -5.07
CA ALA A 102 -16.58 5.29 -5.07
C ALA A 102 -17.88 5.22 -5.90
N ASP A 103 -17.80 4.63 -7.09
CA ASP A 103 -18.95 4.45 -7.97
C ASP A 103 -20.01 3.55 -7.31
N MET A 104 -19.59 2.45 -6.69
CA MET A 104 -20.51 1.55 -6.00
C MET A 104 -21.17 2.22 -4.79
N VAL A 105 -20.44 3.02 -4.02
CA VAL A 105 -21.01 3.77 -2.88
C VAL A 105 -22.06 4.78 -3.35
N VAL A 106 -21.81 5.51 -4.43
CA VAL A 106 -22.79 6.46 -4.99
C VAL A 106 -24.01 5.73 -5.55
N THR A 107 -23.80 4.68 -6.35
CA THR A 107 -24.89 4.01 -7.08
C THR A 107 -25.70 3.03 -6.24
N SER A 108 -25.06 2.34 -5.29
CA SER A 108 -25.68 1.24 -4.53
C SER A 108 -25.92 1.58 -3.05
N HIS A 109 -25.31 2.66 -2.55
CA HIS A 109 -25.43 3.09 -1.14
C HIS A 109 -25.76 4.59 -1.01
N ASP A 110 -26.34 5.20 -2.05
CA ASP A 110 -26.81 6.59 -2.05
C ASP A 110 -25.75 7.61 -1.60
N GLY A 111 -24.48 7.36 -1.95
CA GLY A 111 -23.35 8.23 -1.58
C GLY A 111 -22.88 8.10 -0.14
N HIS A 112 -23.34 7.10 0.61
CA HIS A 112 -22.96 6.90 2.01
C HIS A 112 -22.26 5.55 2.21
N PHE A 113 -21.13 5.55 2.92
CA PHE A 113 -20.52 4.28 3.30
C PHE A 113 -21.44 3.53 4.30
N PRO A 114 -21.64 2.21 4.13
CA PRO A 114 -22.46 1.45 5.05
C PRO A 114 -21.79 1.32 6.42
N ALA A 115 -22.56 1.53 7.48
CA ALA A 115 -22.14 1.30 8.87
C ALA A 115 -22.27 -0.19 9.25
N ASP A 116 -21.64 -1.08 8.48
CA ASP A 116 -21.58 -2.52 8.75
C ASP A 116 -20.30 -3.13 8.18
N VAL A 117 -19.65 -4.02 8.93
CA VAL A 117 -18.37 -4.62 8.55
C VAL A 117 -18.49 -5.50 7.30
N GLN A 118 -19.57 -6.28 7.15
CA GLN A 118 -19.73 -7.16 5.99
C GLN A 118 -20.08 -6.37 4.74
N ALA A 119 -20.95 -5.37 4.86
CA ALA A 119 -21.29 -4.46 3.78
C ALA A 119 -20.06 -3.66 3.31
N LEU A 120 -19.24 -3.15 4.22
CA LEU A 120 -17.98 -2.50 3.88
C LEU A 120 -17.04 -3.45 3.14
N LYS A 121 -16.90 -4.69 3.61
CA LYS A 121 -16.05 -5.71 2.98
C LYS A 121 -16.52 -6.13 1.58
N ALA A 122 -17.81 -5.96 1.26
CA ALA A 122 -18.33 -6.24 -0.07
C ALA A 122 -17.88 -5.19 -1.11
N LEU A 123 -17.43 -4.01 -0.67
CA LEU A 123 -17.00 -2.94 -1.57
C LEU A 123 -15.62 -3.24 -2.21
N PRO A 124 -15.40 -2.84 -3.47
CA PRO A 124 -14.14 -3.06 -4.18
C PRO A 124 -12.90 -2.53 -3.42
N GLY A 125 -11.90 -3.39 -3.24
CA GLY A 125 -10.63 -3.02 -2.60
C GLY A 125 -10.69 -2.90 -1.08
N ILE A 126 -11.83 -3.19 -0.44
CA ILE A 126 -11.97 -3.24 1.01
C ILE A 126 -11.82 -4.69 1.49
N GLY A 127 -10.73 -4.98 2.19
CA GLY A 127 -10.51 -6.28 2.83
C GLY A 127 -10.89 -6.28 4.31
N ASP A 128 -10.63 -7.40 5.01
CA ASP A 128 -10.96 -7.56 6.44
C ASP A 128 -10.41 -6.44 7.32
N TYR A 129 -9.15 -6.04 7.09
CA TYR A 129 -8.51 -4.93 7.81
C TYR A 129 -9.25 -3.61 7.56
N THR A 130 -9.39 -3.22 6.29
CA THR A 130 -9.97 -1.93 5.92
C THR A 130 -11.44 -1.81 6.36
N ALA A 131 -12.22 -2.88 6.25
CA ALA A 131 -13.59 -2.90 6.71
C ALA A 131 -13.69 -2.68 8.22
N ALA A 132 -12.88 -3.38 9.01
CA ALA A 132 -12.83 -3.19 10.46
C ALA A 132 -12.33 -1.78 10.84
N ALA A 133 -11.33 -1.25 10.12
CA ALA A 133 -10.79 0.08 10.36
C ALA A 133 -11.86 1.16 10.11
N ILE A 134 -12.56 1.13 8.98
CA ILE A 134 -13.63 2.10 8.68
C ILE A 134 -14.78 1.95 9.68
N ALA A 135 -15.23 0.72 9.94
CA ALA A 135 -16.33 0.46 10.86
C ALA A 135 -16.04 1.00 12.27
N SER A 136 -14.84 0.72 12.80
CA SER A 136 -14.46 1.19 14.13
C SER A 136 -14.20 2.69 14.19
N ILE A 137 -13.47 3.25 13.21
CA ILE A 137 -13.04 4.65 13.25
C ILE A 137 -14.16 5.60 12.88
N ALA A 138 -14.91 5.31 11.82
CA ALA A 138 -15.88 6.25 11.26
C ALA A 138 -17.31 6.06 11.80
N PHE A 139 -17.61 4.88 12.36
CA PHE A 139 -18.96 4.52 12.80
C PHE A 139 -19.02 3.99 14.23
N ASP A 140 -17.91 4.03 14.98
CA ASP A 140 -17.80 3.49 16.35
C ASP A 140 -18.33 2.05 16.51
N ILE A 141 -18.21 1.24 15.45
CA ILE A 141 -18.62 -0.18 15.49
C ILE A 141 -17.48 -1.00 16.11
N PRO A 142 -17.74 -1.77 17.18
CA PRO A 142 -16.73 -2.64 17.77
C PRO A 142 -16.23 -3.70 16.78
N ALA A 143 -15.05 -3.47 16.21
CA ALA A 143 -14.40 -4.37 15.27
C ALA A 143 -12.91 -4.50 15.57
N ALA A 144 -12.42 -5.74 15.65
CA ALA A 144 -11.00 -6.02 15.86
C ALA A 144 -10.19 -5.69 14.59
N VAL A 145 -9.55 -4.51 14.58
CA VAL A 145 -8.66 -4.04 13.52
C VAL A 145 -7.31 -4.77 13.62
N MET A 146 -6.86 -5.35 12.51
CA MET A 146 -5.68 -6.23 12.48
C MET A 146 -4.68 -5.80 11.40
N ASP A 147 -3.73 -4.94 11.76
CA ASP A 147 -2.56 -4.61 10.94
C ASP A 147 -1.27 -5.22 11.51
N GLY A 148 -0.14 -4.99 10.85
CA GLY A 148 1.15 -5.47 11.33
C GLY A 148 1.61 -4.83 12.65
N ASN A 149 1.11 -3.65 13.01
CA ASN A 149 1.38 -3.00 14.29
C ASN A 149 0.61 -3.69 15.42
N VAL A 150 -0.70 -3.89 15.25
CA VAL A 150 -1.58 -4.61 16.17
C VAL A 150 -1.09 -6.04 16.37
N GLU A 151 -0.77 -6.77 15.27
CA GLU A 151 -0.23 -8.13 15.34
C GLU A 151 1.01 -8.22 16.24
N ARG A 152 1.91 -7.24 16.14
CA ARG A 152 3.12 -7.17 16.95
C ARG A 152 2.84 -6.80 18.39
N VAL A 153 2.02 -5.78 18.64
CA VAL A 153 1.66 -5.34 20.00
C VAL A 153 1.02 -6.50 20.76
N PHE A 154 0.01 -7.15 20.17
CA PHE A 154 -0.74 -8.21 20.85
C PHE A 154 0.03 -9.53 20.97
N SER A 155 0.86 -9.88 19.98
CA SER A 155 1.76 -11.05 20.15
C SER A 155 2.74 -10.87 21.31
N ARG A 156 3.24 -9.65 21.55
CA ARG A 156 4.09 -9.32 22.70
C ARG A 156 3.31 -9.26 24.01
N LEU A 157 2.16 -8.59 24.05
CA LEU A 157 1.34 -8.48 25.25
C LEU A 157 0.96 -9.84 25.83
N PHE A 158 0.64 -10.80 24.96
CA PHE A 158 0.13 -12.11 25.36
C PHE A 158 1.13 -13.26 25.18
N THR A 159 2.37 -12.99 24.75
CA THR A 159 3.40 -14.01 24.45
C THR A 159 2.85 -15.09 23.51
N ILE A 160 2.35 -14.69 22.34
CA ILE A 160 1.77 -15.62 21.36
C ILE A 160 2.91 -16.28 20.58
N GLU A 161 3.23 -17.52 20.95
CA GLU A 161 4.35 -18.27 20.40
C GLU A 161 4.06 -18.95 19.06
N THR A 162 2.80 -18.99 18.64
CA THR A 162 2.45 -19.47 17.31
C THR A 162 3.07 -18.55 16.25
N PRO A 163 3.78 -19.07 15.23
CA PRO A 163 4.29 -18.24 14.16
C PRO A 163 3.18 -17.67 13.26
N LEU A 164 3.40 -16.47 12.71
CA LEU A 164 2.58 -15.95 11.62
C LEU A 164 2.77 -16.78 10.34
N PRO A 165 1.68 -17.05 9.58
CA PRO A 165 0.36 -16.43 9.69
C PRO A 165 -0.64 -17.16 10.61
N ALA A 166 -0.30 -18.34 11.13
CA ALA A 166 -1.22 -19.16 11.94
C ALA A 166 -1.66 -18.47 13.25
N ALA A 167 -0.88 -17.53 13.76
CA ALA A 167 -1.25 -16.73 14.93
C ALA A 167 -2.36 -15.69 14.70
N LYS A 168 -2.67 -15.31 13.45
CA LYS A 168 -3.61 -14.21 13.19
C LYS A 168 -4.98 -14.37 13.89
N PRO A 169 -5.64 -15.56 13.86
CA PRO A 169 -6.90 -15.75 14.56
C PRO A 169 -6.77 -15.64 16.09
N ILE A 170 -5.66 -16.14 16.66
CA ILE A 170 -5.38 -16.08 18.11
C ILE A 170 -5.20 -14.63 18.54
N ILE A 171 -4.39 -13.87 17.79
CA ILE A 171 -4.16 -12.44 18.03
C ILE A 171 -5.50 -11.69 17.92
N LYS A 172 -6.30 -11.95 16.88
CA LYS A 172 -7.59 -11.28 16.68
C LYS A 172 -8.55 -11.53 17.84
N ALA A 173 -8.58 -12.73 18.40
CA ALA A 173 -9.37 -13.04 19.59
C ALA A 173 -8.91 -12.19 20.79
N LYS A 174 -7.60 -12.05 21.01
CA LYS A 174 -7.07 -11.18 22.08
C LYS A 174 -7.35 -9.70 21.89
N VAL A 175 -7.32 -9.22 20.65
CA VAL A 175 -7.77 -7.86 20.32
C VAL A 175 -9.24 -7.69 20.66
N ALA A 176 -10.10 -8.63 20.27
CA ALA A 176 -11.54 -8.57 20.58
C ALA A 176 -11.83 -8.63 22.09
N GLU A 177 -11.09 -9.43 22.86
CA GLU A 177 -11.20 -9.49 24.32
C GLU A 177 -10.82 -8.17 25.02
N THR A 178 -9.93 -7.39 24.41
CA THR A 178 -9.39 -6.13 24.98
C THR A 178 -10.05 -4.87 24.40
N LEU A 179 -10.85 -5.04 23.33
CA LEU A 179 -11.44 -3.94 22.56
C LEU A 179 -12.36 -3.10 23.43
N SER A 180 -12.17 -1.77 23.40
CA SER A 180 -13.13 -0.84 23.98
C SER A 180 -14.46 -0.92 23.23
N GLN A 181 -15.55 -1.18 23.95
CA GLN A 181 -16.91 -1.18 23.38
C GLN A 181 -17.47 0.23 23.18
N THR A 182 -16.88 1.23 23.85
CA THR A 182 -17.38 2.62 23.83
C THR A 182 -16.51 3.55 22.99
N ARG A 183 -15.24 3.20 22.76
CA ARG A 183 -14.29 3.96 21.94
C ARG A 183 -13.49 3.02 21.01
N PRO A 184 -14.15 2.19 20.19
CA PRO A 184 -13.44 1.19 19.37
C PRO A 184 -12.52 1.83 18.33
N GLY A 185 -12.90 2.97 17.75
CA GLY A 185 -12.07 3.71 16.80
C GLY A 185 -10.78 4.23 17.41
N ASP A 186 -10.87 4.90 18.55
CA ASP A 186 -9.69 5.38 19.29
C ASP A 186 -8.81 4.23 19.75
N PHE A 187 -9.40 3.12 20.24
CA PHE A 187 -8.63 1.95 20.65
C PHE A 187 -7.81 1.36 19.49
N ALA A 188 -8.42 1.26 18.30
CA ALA A 188 -7.74 0.79 17.10
C ALA A 188 -6.58 1.72 16.73
N GLN A 189 -6.82 3.04 16.69
CA GLN A 189 -5.80 4.03 16.36
C GLN A 189 -4.69 4.09 17.41
N ALA A 190 -5.02 4.01 18.70
CA ALA A 190 -4.07 3.96 19.79
C ALA A 190 -3.16 2.74 19.72
N THR A 191 -3.71 1.56 19.38
CA THR A 191 -2.90 0.34 19.21
C THR A 191 -1.95 0.48 18.02
N MET A 192 -2.44 1.03 16.90
CA MET A 192 -1.61 1.29 15.72
C MET A 192 -0.48 2.29 16.04
N ASP A 193 -0.79 3.36 16.76
CA ASP A 193 0.16 4.40 17.16
C ASP A 193 1.20 3.86 18.14
N LEU A 194 0.77 3.06 19.12
CA LEU A 194 1.66 2.37 20.04
C LEU A 194 2.65 1.49 19.28
N GLY A 195 2.15 0.66 18.35
CA GLY A 195 3.02 -0.18 17.52
C GLY A 195 3.97 0.63 16.63
N ALA A 196 3.49 1.73 16.06
CA ALA A 196 4.28 2.56 15.15
C ALA A 196 5.40 3.34 15.86
N THR A 197 5.20 3.75 17.12
CA THR A 197 6.08 4.74 17.80
C THR A 197 6.82 4.20 19.01
N ILE A 198 6.25 3.25 19.75
CA ILE A 198 6.82 2.73 21.01
C ILE A 198 7.17 1.25 20.87
N CYS A 199 6.17 0.42 20.56
CA CYS A 199 6.31 -1.02 20.40
C CYS A 199 6.79 -1.37 18.99
N THR A 200 7.94 -0.81 18.60
CA THR A 200 8.52 -0.92 17.25
C THR A 200 9.11 -2.31 16.98
N PRO A 201 9.35 -2.70 15.72
CA PRO A 201 9.89 -4.02 15.38
C PRO A 201 11.23 -4.35 16.03
N LYS A 202 12.12 -3.36 16.16
CA LYS A 202 13.44 -3.47 16.79
C LYS A 202 13.60 -2.36 17.82
N LYS A 203 14.25 -2.67 18.94
CA LYS A 203 14.49 -1.76 20.06
C LYS A 203 13.21 -1.04 20.52
N PRO A 204 12.15 -1.77 20.89
CA PRO A 204 10.93 -1.13 21.39
C PRO A 204 11.23 -0.29 22.64
N ALA A 205 10.62 0.89 22.72
CA ALA A 205 10.80 1.84 23.81
C ALA A 205 9.96 1.43 25.04
N CYS A 206 10.16 0.21 25.53
CA CYS A 206 9.31 -0.44 26.54
C CYS A 206 9.16 0.35 27.84
N MET A 207 10.15 1.15 28.23
CA MET A 207 10.08 2.02 29.41
C MET A 207 9.05 3.15 29.28
N HIS A 208 8.69 3.53 28.05
CA HIS A 208 7.67 4.55 27.76
C HIS A 208 6.31 3.93 27.37
N CYS A 209 6.17 2.60 27.42
CA CYS A 209 4.95 1.92 27.01
C CYS A 209 3.86 2.04 28.09
N PRO A 210 2.65 2.54 27.77
CA PRO A 210 1.57 2.72 28.75
C PRO A 210 1.05 1.40 29.31
N VAL A 211 1.22 0.31 28.55
CA VAL A 211 0.76 -1.04 28.91
C VAL A 211 1.94 -1.96 29.27
N ARG A 212 3.09 -1.38 29.67
CA ARG A 212 4.33 -2.11 30.03
C ARG A 212 4.08 -3.19 31.07
N GLU A 213 3.37 -2.86 32.14
CA GLU A 213 3.08 -3.78 33.26
C GLU A 213 2.19 -4.96 32.86
N ASN A 214 1.45 -4.83 31.76
CA ASN A 214 0.58 -5.86 31.23
C ASN A 214 1.29 -6.75 30.20
N CYS A 215 2.53 -6.43 29.81
CA CYS A 215 3.22 -7.09 28.70
C CYS A 215 3.94 -8.36 29.17
N LYS A 216 3.36 -9.52 28.87
CA LYS A 216 3.95 -10.83 29.22
C LYS A 216 5.29 -11.11 28.55
N ALA A 217 5.53 -10.56 27.36
CA ALA A 217 6.85 -10.68 26.73
C ALA A 217 7.94 -10.00 27.56
N LEU A 218 7.69 -8.85 28.19
CA LEU A 218 8.68 -8.19 29.06
C LEU A 218 8.95 -8.94 30.36
N GLU A 219 7.96 -9.68 30.85
CA GLU A 219 8.09 -10.48 32.07
C GLU A 219 8.90 -11.76 31.82
N LYS A 220 8.74 -12.39 30.65
CA LYS A 220 9.15 -13.80 30.42
C LYS A 220 10.04 -14.03 29.20
N SER A 221 10.27 -13.04 28.34
CA SER A 221 10.96 -13.23 27.07
C SER A 221 11.61 -11.94 26.55
N ASP A 222 12.09 -11.98 25.30
CA ASP A 222 12.51 -10.79 24.56
C ASP A 222 11.38 -10.35 23.60
N PRO A 223 10.80 -9.15 23.77
CA PRO A 223 9.79 -8.62 22.86
C PRO A 223 10.21 -8.60 21.38
N GLU A 224 11.50 -8.52 21.05
CA GLU A 224 11.98 -8.52 19.65
C GLU A 224 11.78 -9.87 18.94
N LEU A 225 11.62 -10.96 19.69
CA LEU A 225 11.28 -12.27 19.13
C LEU A 225 9.85 -12.32 18.55
N PHE A 226 8.97 -11.43 19.02
CA PHE A 226 7.56 -11.39 18.65
C PHE A 226 7.25 -10.32 17.59
N PRO A 227 6.34 -10.61 16.63
CA PRO A 227 5.71 -11.91 16.43
C PRO A 227 6.70 -12.90 15.83
N TYR A 228 6.62 -14.17 16.23
CA TYR A 228 7.37 -15.21 15.54
C TYR A 228 6.91 -15.28 14.08
N LYS A 229 7.87 -15.45 13.19
CA LYS A 229 7.65 -15.56 11.74
C LYS A 229 8.24 -16.87 11.27
N LEU A 230 7.52 -17.57 10.41
CA LEU A 230 8.09 -18.69 9.68
C LEU A 230 9.33 -18.23 8.92
N ALA A 231 10.30 -19.13 8.79
CA ALA A 231 11.46 -18.92 7.93
C ALA A 231 10.96 -18.56 6.51
N LYS A 232 11.51 -17.48 5.95
CA LYS A 232 11.16 -17.07 4.59
C LYS A 232 11.68 -18.12 3.62
N LYS A 233 10.81 -18.63 2.75
CA LYS A 233 11.24 -19.41 1.58
C LYS A 233 12.09 -18.54 0.67
N GLU A 234 13.04 -19.15 -0.04
CA GLU A 234 13.78 -18.44 -1.08
C GLU A 234 12.82 -17.87 -2.12
N LYS A 235 13.05 -16.62 -2.50
CA LYS A 235 12.25 -15.97 -3.54
C LYS A 235 12.63 -16.56 -4.90
N PRO A 236 11.66 -16.99 -5.71
CA PRO A 236 11.94 -17.37 -7.09
C PRO A 236 12.64 -16.21 -7.81
N LYS A 237 13.69 -16.53 -8.56
CA LYS A 237 14.31 -15.62 -9.52
C LYS A 237 13.64 -15.81 -10.87
N ARG A 238 13.41 -14.71 -11.57
CA ARG A 238 12.86 -14.67 -12.92
C ARG A 238 13.74 -13.86 -13.82
N VAL A 239 13.78 -14.23 -15.09
CA VAL A 239 14.57 -13.54 -16.12
C VAL A 239 13.71 -13.08 -17.28
N GLY A 240 14.22 -12.12 -18.06
CA GLY A 240 13.62 -11.67 -19.30
C GLY A 240 14.44 -10.57 -19.97
N ALA A 241 13.89 -9.97 -21.02
CA ALA A 241 14.49 -8.83 -21.71
C ALA A 241 13.50 -7.67 -21.80
N ALA A 242 14.06 -6.47 -21.90
CA ALA A 242 13.34 -5.23 -22.18
C ALA A 242 14.04 -4.45 -23.29
N PHE A 243 13.25 -3.91 -24.20
CA PHE A 243 13.70 -3.33 -25.46
C PHE A 243 13.36 -1.84 -25.52
N VAL A 244 14.36 -0.98 -25.29
CA VAL A 244 14.23 0.47 -25.36
C VAL A 244 14.50 0.92 -26.79
N ALA A 245 13.50 1.44 -27.49
CA ALA A 245 13.68 2.04 -28.81
C ALA A 245 13.51 3.55 -28.74
N THR A 246 14.38 4.28 -29.44
CA THR A 246 14.27 5.73 -29.60
C THR A 246 13.99 6.12 -31.05
N SER A 247 13.06 7.05 -31.25
CA SER A 247 12.77 7.64 -32.56
C SER A 247 13.91 8.56 -33.00
N PRO A 248 13.93 9.05 -34.26
CA PRO A 248 14.89 10.06 -34.69
C PRO A 248 14.83 11.38 -33.89
N SER A 249 13.67 11.71 -33.31
CA SER A 249 13.49 12.85 -32.40
C SER A 249 13.91 12.54 -30.96
N GLY A 250 14.27 11.29 -30.65
CA GLY A 250 14.67 10.85 -29.32
C GLY A 250 13.51 10.45 -28.41
N ASP A 251 12.28 10.36 -28.93
CA ASP A 251 11.10 9.87 -28.21
C ASP A 251 11.23 8.38 -27.93
N ILE A 252 10.56 7.88 -26.90
CA ILE A 252 10.71 6.51 -26.41
C ILE A 252 9.47 5.69 -26.76
N LEU A 253 9.70 4.52 -27.34
CA LEU A 253 8.61 3.59 -27.69
C LEU A 253 8.08 2.90 -26.44
N LEU A 254 6.78 3.00 -26.22
CA LEU A 254 6.07 2.40 -25.10
C LEU A 254 4.89 1.55 -25.58
N GLU A 255 4.46 0.63 -24.73
CA GLU A 255 3.24 -0.15 -24.83
C GLU A 255 2.51 -0.18 -23.49
N GLN A 256 1.23 -0.55 -23.53
CA GLN A 256 0.43 -0.75 -22.33
C GLN A 256 0.40 -2.23 -21.95
N ARG A 257 0.67 -2.54 -20.68
CA ARG A 257 0.52 -3.90 -20.16
C ARG A 257 -0.95 -4.33 -20.19
N PRO A 258 -1.23 -5.65 -20.28
CA PRO A 258 -2.59 -6.17 -20.16
C PRO A 258 -3.35 -5.64 -18.93
N SER A 259 -4.67 -5.56 -19.02
CA SER A 259 -5.54 -5.01 -17.97
C SER A 259 -5.63 -5.85 -16.70
N SER A 260 -5.00 -7.03 -16.68
CA SER A 260 -4.92 -7.93 -15.54
C SER A 260 -3.51 -8.49 -15.35
N GLY A 261 -3.23 -9.00 -14.14
CA GLY A 261 -1.93 -9.58 -13.79
C GLY A 261 -0.93 -8.57 -13.23
N LEU A 262 0.36 -8.91 -13.34
CA LEU A 262 1.45 -8.13 -12.76
C LEU A 262 1.58 -6.78 -13.48
N LEU A 263 1.54 -5.68 -12.70
CA LEU A 263 1.63 -4.30 -13.21
C LEU A 263 0.54 -4.00 -14.26
N ALA A 264 -0.67 -4.50 -14.04
CA ALA A 264 -1.80 -4.36 -14.96
C ALA A 264 -2.05 -2.91 -15.41
N SER A 265 -2.30 -2.73 -16.71
CA SER A 265 -2.52 -1.43 -17.39
C SER A 265 -1.42 -0.38 -17.23
N MET A 266 -0.27 -0.73 -16.65
CA MET A 266 0.85 0.20 -16.54
C MET A 266 1.59 0.30 -17.88
N THR A 267 2.18 1.46 -18.13
CA THR A 267 3.04 1.69 -19.29
C THR A 267 4.36 0.93 -19.13
N GLN A 268 4.89 0.40 -20.23
CA GLN A 268 6.21 -0.23 -20.26
C GLN A 268 6.90 -0.04 -21.61
N VAL A 269 8.19 -0.31 -21.67
CA VAL A 269 8.86 -0.63 -22.95
C VAL A 269 8.53 -2.08 -23.34
N PRO A 270 8.63 -2.46 -24.62
CA PRO A 270 8.41 -3.84 -25.05
C PRO A 270 9.26 -4.85 -24.24
N THR A 271 8.66 -5.98 -23.83
CA THR A 271 9.32 -7.03 -23.04
C THR A 271 8.93 -8.44 -23.47
N THR A 272 9.68 -9.45 -22.99
CA THR A 272 9.54 -10.86 -23.38
C THR A 272 8.51 -11.67 -22.56
N GLY A 273 7.44 -11.04 -22.08
CA GLY A 273 6.31 -11.75 -21.46
C GLY A 273 6.58 -12.37 -20.08
N TRP A 274 7.66 -11.99 -19.40
CA TRP A 274 7.98 -12.43 -18.04
C TRP A 274 6.88 -12.05 -17.03
N ASN A 275 6.70 -12.89 -15.99
CA ASN A 275 5.81 -12.60 -14.86
C ASN A 275 6.23 -13.36 -13.59
N SER A 276 5.44 -13.29 -12.52
CA SER A 276 5.79 -13.96 -11.26
C SER A 276 5.87 -15.48 -11.35
N ARG A 277 5.33 -16.09 -12.40
CA ARG A 277 5.24 -17.54 -12.61
C ARG A 277 6.14 -18.06 -13.72
N GLN A 278 6.56 -17.22 -14.66
CA GLN A 278 7.35 -17.64 -15.82
C GLN A 278 8.46 -16.65 -16.18
N ASP A 279 9.52 -17.17 -16.78
CA ASP A 279 10.58 -16.40 -17.39
C ASP A 279 10.18 -15.91 -18.79
N GLY A 280 10.85 -14.86 -19.24
CA GLY A 280 10.87 -14.43 -20.64
C GLY A 280 12.23 -14.73 -21.28
N ASP A 281 12.29 -14.63 -22.61
CA ASP A 281 13.56 -14.69 -23.33
C ASP A 281 14.46 -13.50 -22.94
N THR A 282 15.77 -13.69 -22.99
CA THR A 282 16.79 -12.67 -22.69
C THR A 282 17.53 -12.20 -23.95
N ASN A 283 17.37 -12.91 -25.06
CA ASN A 283 18.10 -12.72 -26.30
C ASN A 283 17.51 -11.63 -27.20
N VAL A 284 18.35 -11.06 -28.06
CA VAL A 284 17.97 -10.06 -29.05
C VAL A 284 16.94 -10.56 -30.07
N HIS A 285 16.89 -11.87 -30.33
CA HIS A 285 15.95 -12.45 -31.30
C HIS A 285 14.49 -12.35 -30.86
N ALA A 286 14.24 -12.12 -29.56
CA ALA A 286 12.91 -11.86 -29.03
C ALA A 286 12.50 -10.37 -29.14
N ALA A 287 13.28 -9.54 -29.85
CA ALA A 287 12.96 -8.15 -30.08
C ALA A 287 11.60 -7.99 -30.80
N PRO A 288 10.84 -6.94 -30.46
CA PRO A 288 9.49 -6.73 -31.03
C PRO A 288 9.50 -6.45 -32.53
N PHE A 289 10.63 -6.02 -33.09
CA PHE A 289 10.82 -5.73 -34.51
C PHE A 289 12.31 -5.71 -34.86
N ASN A 290 12.60 -5.73 -36.15
CA ASN A 290 13.96 -5.69 -36.67
C ASN A 290 14.59 -4.29 -36.49
N ALA A 291 15.68 -4.20 -35.72
CA ALA A 291 16.49 -3.00 -35.54
C ALA A 291 17.92 -3.36 -35.09
N LYS A 292 18.82 -2.36 -35.05
CA LYS A 292 20.20 -2.53 -34.58
C LYS A 292 20.29 -2.45 -33.05
N TRP A 293 19.78 -3.48 -32.38
CA TRP A 293 19.76 -3.59 -30.92
C TRP A 293 21.17 -3.78 -30.34
N LYS A 294 21.52 -2.98 -29.33
CA LYS A 294 22.77 -3.07 -28.55
C LYS A 294 22.44 -3.49 -27.12
N ASN A 295 23.25 -4.39 -26.55
CA ASN A 295 23.10 -4.80 -25.15
C ASN A 295 23.63 -3.68 -24.22
N CYS A 296 22.81 -3.24 -23.27
CA CYS A 296 23.11 -2.19 -22.30
C CYS A 296 23.41 -2.71 -20.90
N GLY A 297 23.42 -4.03 -20.69
CA GLY A 297 23.60 -4.70 -19.41
C GLY A 297 22.31 -5.26 -18.83
N THR A 298 22.33 -5.54 -17.52
CA THR A 298 21.19 -6.12 -16.80
C THR A 298 20.78 -5.23 -15.63
N ILE A 299 19.48 -5.23 -15.33
CA ILE A 299 18.93 -4.61 -14.14
C ILE A 299 18.27 -5.66 -13.25
N ARG A 300 18.31 -5.41 -11.94
CA ARG A 300 17.65 -6.25 -10.93
C ARG A 300 16.52 -5.47 -10.24
N HIS A 301 15.38 -6.12 -10.10
CA HIS A 301 14.21 -5.58 -9.42
C HIS A 301 13.55 -6.61 -8.51
N VAL A 302 13.24 -6.24 -7.27
CA VAL A 302 12.67 -7.14 -6.28
C VAL A 302 11.19 -6.82 -6.08
N PHE A 303 10.33 -7.77 -6.40
CA PHE A 303 8.93 -7.75 -5.99
C PHE A 303 8.76 -8.44 -4.64
N THR A 304 7.57 -8.30 -4.02
CA THR A 304 7.25 -8.99 -2.76
C THR A 304 7.40 -10.50 -2.89
N HIS A 305 6.97 -11.07 -4.02
CA HIS A 305 6.84 -12.52 -4.22
C HIS A 305 7.92 -13.17 -5.09
N PHE A 306 8.73 -12.40 -5.82
CA PHE A 306 9.81 -12.91 -6.66
C PHE A 306 10.82 -11.80 -6.96
N GLU A 307 11.94 -12.17 -7.54
CA GLU A 307 12.97 -11.26 -8.02
C GLU A 307 13.08 -11.37 -9.54
N LEU A 308 13.26 -10.24 -10.21
CA LEU A 308 13.36 -10.14 -11.65
C LEU A 308 14.72 -9.59 -12.05
N GLU A 309 15.36 -10.24 -13.00
CA GLU A 309 16.51 -9.74 -13.75
C GLU A 309 16.10 -9.50 -15.20
N LEU A 310 16.39 -8.32 -15.73
CA LEU A 310 16.10 -7.98 -17.13
C LEU A 310 17.37 -7.61 -17.86
N THR A 311 17.62 -8.27 -18.99
CA THR A 311 18.59 -7.82 -20.00
C THR A 311 18.00 -6.64 -20.76
N VAL A 312 18.74 -5.53 -20.83
CA VAL A 312 18.29 -4.31 -21.48
C VAL A 312 18.93 -4.18 -22.85
N TRP A 313 18.10 -3.99 -23.87
CA TRP A 313 18.51 -3.73 -25.24
C TRP A 313 18.10 -2.33 -25.67
N HIS A 314 18.95 -1.62 -26.40
CA HIS A 314 18.67 -0.29 -26.93
C HIS A 314 18.85 -0.23 -28.44
N ALA A 315 17.93 0.42 -29.14
CA ALA A 315 18.03 0.75 -30.56
C ALA A 315 17.64 2.21 -30.81
N GLU A 316 18.38 2.89 -31.68
CA GLU A 316 18.19 4.30 -32.02
C GLU A 316 17.65 4.48 -33.44
N ASN A 317 17.06 5.65 -33.71
CA ASN A 317 16.51 6.03 -35.01
C ASN A 317 15.47 5.04 -35.56
N VAL A 318 14.69 4.45 -34.66
CA VAL A 318 13.65 3.47 -34.99
C VAL A 318 12.41 4.20 -35.52
N ARG A 319 11.89 3.74 -36.65
CA ARG A 319 10.63 4.18 -37.27
C ARG A 319 9.69 2.99 -37.34
N SER A 320 9.27 2.48 -36.19
CA SER A 320 8.36 1.32 -36.12
C SER A 320 6.91 1.77 -36.37
N ASP A 321 6.16 0.95 -37.09
CA ASP A 321 4.72 1.05 -37.37
C ASP A 321 3.89 0.04 -36.55
N GLY A 322 4.51 -0.62 -35.56
CA GLY A 322 3.91 -1.72 -34.81
C GLY A 322 2.58 -1.38 -34.13
N GLN A 323 1.63 -2.31 -34.18
CA GLN A 323 0.34 -2.19 -33.51
C GLN A 323 0.51 -2.18 -31.98
N ASN A 324 -0.23 -1.29 -31.30
CA ASN A 324 -0.27 -1.11 -29.83
C ASN A 324 0.94 -0.44 -29.17
N TYR A 325 1.81 0.22 -29.95
CA TYR A 325 2.85 1.08 -29.41
C TYR A 325 2.51 2.57 -29.59
N TRP A 326 3.09 3.42 -28.74
CA TRP A 326 3.15 4.86 -28.95
C TRP A 326 4.52 5.41 -28.59
N TRP A 327 4.81 6.61 -29.10
CA TRP A 327 6.02 7.35 -28.79
C TRP A 327 5.73 8.38 -27.70
N ALA A 328 6.40 8.26 -26.56
CA ALA A 328 6.36 9.26 -25.51
C ALA A 328 7.58 10.18 -25.63
N THR A 329 7.35 11.50 -25.62
CA THR A 329 8.45 12.46 -25.68
C THR A 329 9.30 12.39 -24.42
N ARG A 330 10.54 12.87 -24.51
CA ARG A 330 11.47 12.87 -23.37
C ARG A 330 10.96 13.72 -22.21
N GLU A 331 10.23 14.79 -22.50
CA GLU A 331 9.63 15.68 -21.52
C GLU A 331 8.46 14.99 -20.79
N ASN A 332 7.62 14.28 -21.54
CA ASN A 332 6.38 13.68 -21.02
C ASN A 332 6.58 12.28 -20.44
N ILE A 333 7.74 11.65 -20.63
CA ILE A 333 8.04 10.30 -20.11
C ILE A 333 7.86 10.19 -18.58
N SER A 334 8.02 11.31 -17.87
CA SER A 334 7.86 11.34 -16.42
C SER A 334 6.40 11.30 -15.97
N GLU A 335 5.48 11.71 -16.85
CA GLU A 335 4.03 11.73 -16.65
C GLU A 335 3.37 10.38 -16.98
N GLU A 336 4.05 9.55 -17.77
CA GLU A 336 3.63 8.20 -18.10
C GLU A 336 3.51 7.33 -16.83
N ALA A 337 2.56 6.38 -16.85
CA ALA A 337 2.32 5.44 -15.76
C ALA A 337 3.39 4.33 -15.66
N LEU A 338 4.67 4.70 -15.78
CA LEU A 338 5.83 3.81 -15.76
C LEU A 338 6.12 3.31 -14.34
N PRO A 339 6.14 1.98 -14.11
CA PRO A 339 6.56 1.43 -12.83
C PRO A 339 8.06 1.62 -12.63
N THR A 340 8.51 1.61 -11.37
CA THR A 340 9.93 1.81 -11.02
C THR A 340 10.87 0.84 -11.74
N VAL A 341 10.43 -0.39 -12.04
CA VAL A 341 11.22 -1.35 -12.85
C VAL A 341 11.50 -0.82 -14.25
N MET A 342 10.52 -0.19 -14.91
CA MET A 342 10.70 0.35 -16.27
C MET A 342 11.48 1.65 -16.26
N LYS A 343 11.34 2.49 -15.22
CA LYS A 343 12.21 3.66 -15.03
C LYS A 343 13.69 3.24 -14.93
N LYS A 344 13.99 2.13 -14.22
CA LYS A 344 15.34 1.55 -14.17
C LYS A 344 15.81 1.02 -15.52
N VAL A 345 14.96 0.30 -16.25
CA VAL A 345 15.27 -0.21 -17.60
C VAL A 345 15.64 0.93 -18.53
N ILE A 346 14.81 1.96 -18.61
CA ILE A 346 15.05 3.12 -19.49
C ILE A 346 16.31 3.85 -19.04
N SER A 347 16.54 4.05 -17.74
CA SER A 347 17.79 4.64 -17.23
C SER A 347 19.03 3.81 -17.56
N CYS A 348 18.91 2.48 -17.67
CA CYS A 348 20.02 1.60 -18.07
C CYS A 348 20.39 1.80 -19.55
N ALA A 349 19.40 2.04 -20.41
CA ALA A 349 19.63 2.31 -21.83
C ALA A 349 20.00 3.77 -22.12
N ILE A 350 19.41 4.71 -21.35
CA ILE A 350 19.50 6.16 -21.54
C ILE A 350 19.75 6.81 -20.15
N PRO A 351 21.00 6.84 -19.66
CA PRO A 351 21.32 7.24 -18.28
C PRO A 351 20.90 8.64 -17.87
N GLU A 352 20.78 9.57 -18.81
CA GLU A 352 20.52 10.99 -18.55
C GLU A 352 19.03 11.32 -18.36
N LEU A 353 18.12 10.42 -18.73
CA LEU A 353 16.70 10.75 -18.88
C LEU A 353 15.95 11.05 -17.56
N PHE A 354 16.32 10.37 -16.47
CA PHE A 354 15.66 10.53 -15.16
C PHE A 354 16.58 11.13 -14.10
N GLN A 355 17.75 11.63 -14.48
CA GLN A 355 18.60 12.38 -13.56
C GLN A 355 17.90 13.70 -13.23
N LYS A 356 17.70 13.97 -11.93
CA LYS A 356 17.28 15.30 -11.50
C LYS A 356 18.38 16.28 -11.92
N GLN A 357 18.02 17.30 -12.70
CA GLN A 357 18.82 18.52 -12.79
C GLN A 357 18.92 19.17 -11.41
#